data_AF-A0A7X3ZMB1-F1
#
_entry.id   AF-A0A7X3ZMB1-F1
#
_cell.length_a   1.000
_cell.length_b   1.000
_cell.length_c   1.000
_cell.angle_alpha   90.00
_cell.angle_beta   90.00
_cell.angle_gamma   90.00
#
_symmetry.space_group_name_H-M   'P 1'
#
loop_
_entity.id
_entity.type
_entity.pdbx_description
1 polymer ?
#
loop_
_entity_poly.entity_id
_entity_poly.type
_entity_poly.pdbx_seq_one_letter_code
_entity_poly.pdbx_strand_id
1 'polypeptide(L)'
;MRSLVVALYIFAGSMGIMGSGWVLSRVNTLALLVFSLVMAPPLLYVALHTKGITSLIFLFFGNVVLSSSITLNIIWAQIMLRGHENIASSFMMGASWGVGGLLNLIVGALGDKYGLPIVLDGLVFVPLIVSPLVFFLRSQPDLSNQQSD
;
A
#
# COMPACT_ATOMS: atom_id res chain seq x y z
N MET A 1 -19.18 9.37 15.12
CA MET A 1 -18.48 9.74 13.86
C MET A 1 -17.08 9.14 13.75
N ARG A 2 -16.24 9.17 14.79
CA ARG A 2 -14.86 8.62 14.74
C ARG A 2 -14.79 7.13 14.37
N SER A 3 -15.66 6.30 14.94
CA SER A 3 -15.70 4.86 14.64
C SER A 3 -16.14 4.54 13.20
N LEU A 4 -16.96 5.40 12.58
CA LEU A 4 -17.39 5.25 11.19
C LEU A 4 -16.21 5.43 10.24
N VAL A 5 -15.35 6.43 10.51
CA VAL A 5 -14.15 6.70 9.70
C VAL A 5 -13.22 5.48 9.74
N VAL A 6 -12.98 4.91 10.92
CA VAL A 6 -12.12 3.74 11.09
C VAL A 6 -12.73 2.50 10.43
N ALA A 7 -14.03 2.27 10.62
CA ALA A 7 -14.73 1.16 9.99
C ALA A 7 -14.67 1.24 8.46
N LEU A 8 -14.93 2.43 7.90
CA LEU A 8 -14.85 2.68 6.46
C LEU A 8 -13.41 2.49 5.95
N TYR A 9 -12.41 2.95 6.70
CA TYR A 9 -11.01 2.76 6.36
C TYR A 9 -10.63 1.28 6.32
N ILE A 10 -10.97 0.50 7.35
CA ILE A 10 -10.69 -0.94 7.38
C ILE A 10 -11.42 -1.67 6.24
N PHE A 11 -12.68 -1.33 6.00
CA PHE A 11 -13.47 -1.89 4.91
C PHE A 11 -12.85 -1.57 3.53
N ALA A 12 -12.42 -0.33 3.32
CA ALA A 12 -11.69 0.09 2.12
C ALA A 12 -10.41 -0.74 1.91
N GLY A 13 -9.65 -0.96 2.98
CA GLY A 13 -8.42 -1.75 2.90
C GLY A 13 -8.68 -3.20 2.52
N SER A 14 -9.72 -3.82 3.11
CA SER A 14 -10.15 -5.17 2.74
C SER A 14 -10.55 -5.26 1.26
N MET A 15 -11.31 -4.29 0.75
CA MET A 15 -11.66 -4.23 -0.68
C MET A 15 -10.43 -4.07 -1.59
N GLY A 16 -9.45 -3.24 -1.18
CA GLY A 16 -8.20 -3.07 -1.93
C GLY A 16 -7.38 -4.35 -2.02
N ILE A 17 -7.26 -5.07 -0.89
CA ILE A 17 -6.55 -6.36 -0.82
C ILE A 17 -7.26 -7.41 -1.68
N MET A 18 -8.58 -7.57 -1.51
CA MET A 18 -9.37 -8.56 -2.27
C MET A 18 -9.41 -8.25 -3.77
N GLY A 19 -9.64 -6.99 -4.14
CA GLY A 19 -9.76 -6.57 -5.54
C GLY A 19 -8.45 -6.68 -6.33
N SER A 20 -7.31 -6.45 -5.66
CA SER A 20 -5.99 -6.46 -6.32
C SER A 20 -5.65 -7.80 -6.98
N GLY A 21 -6.07 -8.94 -6.40
CA GLY A 21 -5.83 -10.27 -6.97
C GLY A 21 -6.56 -10.50 -8.29
N TRP A 22 -7.78 -9.96 -8.44
CA TRP A 22 -8.51 -10.03 -9.70
C TRP A 22 -7.87 -9.14 -10.77
N VAL A 23 -7.48 -7.91 -10.42
CA VAL A 23 -6.87 -6.97 -11.39
C VAL A 23 -5.50 -7.48 -11.88
N LEU A 24 -4.76 -8.19 -11.02
CA LEU A 24 -3.48 -8.79 -11.37
C LEU A 24 -3.56 -9.81 -12.51
N SER A 25 -4.71 -10.47 -12.67
CA SER A 25 -4.92 -11.41 -13.77
C SER A 25 -4.99 -10.75 -15.15
N ARG A 26 -5.17 -9.42 -15.21
CA ARG A 26 -5.38 -8.65 -16.45
C ARG A 26 -4.27 -7.63 -16.73
N VAL A 27 -3.46 -7.28 -15.73
CA VAL A 27 -2.52 -6.16 -15.81
C VAL A 27 -1.20 -6.52 -15.13
N ASN A 28 -0.09 -5.95 -15.63
CA ASN A 28 1.24 -6.16 -15.07
C ASN A 28 1.33 -5.73 -13.58
N THR A 29 1.75 -6.67 -12.72
CA THR A 29 1.99 -6.48 -11.28
C THR A 29 2.79 -5.24 -10.94
N LEU A 30 3.90 -5.01 -11.65
CA LEU A 30 4.80 -3.88 -11.37
C LEU A 30 4.16 -2.55 -11.77
N ALA A 31 3.46 -2.51 -12.90
CA ALA A 31 2.75 -1.31 -13.34
C ALA A 31 1.63 -0.94 -12.35
N LEU A 32 0.90 -1.94 -11.86
CA LEU A 32 -0.11 -1.76 -10.81
C LEU A 32 0.49 -1.26 -9.51
N LEU A 33 1.64 -1.81 -9.10
CA LEU A 33 2.31 -1.43 -7.86
C LEU A 33 2.75 0.05 -7.92
N VAL A 34 3.41 0.46 -9.01
CA VAL A 34 3.80 1.86 -9.22
C VAL A 34 2.57 2.76 -9.26
N PHE A 35 1.52 2.37 -9.97
CA PHE A 35 0.27 3.13 -10.02
C PHE A 35 -0.33 3.32 -8.63
N SER A 36 -0.40 2.26 -7.81
CA SER A 36 -0.89 2.33 -6.44
C SER A 36 -0.06 3.27 -5.56
N LEU A 37 1.28 3.19 -5.65
CA LEU A 37 2.18 4.02 -4.84
C LEU A 37 2.15 5.50 -5.26
N VAL A 38 1.87 5.80 -6.53
CA VAL A 38 1.82 7.18 -7.04
C VAL A 38 0.42 7.80 -6.86
N MET A 39 -0.65 7.01 -7.01
CA MET A 39 -2.03 7.51 -6.89
C MET A 39 -2.56 7.55 -5.46
N ALA A 40 -2.09 6.69 -4.54
CA ALA A 40 -2.53 6.75 -3.16
C ALA A 40 -2.18 8.08 -2.45
N PRO A 41 -0.94 8.62 -2.55
CA PRO A 41 -0.54 9.88 -1.92
C PRO A 41 -1.45 11.07 -2.23
N PRO A 42 -1.73 11.44 -3.50
CA PRO A 42 -2.59 12.59 -3.79
C PRO A 42 -4.02 12.38 -3.31
N LEU A 43 -4.57 11.16 -3.40
CA LEU A 43 -5.92 10.86 -2.90
C LEU A 43 -6.00 11.02 -1.38
N LEU A 44 -5.03 10.49 -0.65
CA LEU A 44 -5.00 10.60 0.82
C LEU A 44 -4.72 12.04 1.26
N TYR A 45 -3.87 12.77 0.56
CA TYR A 45 -3.59 14.19 0.86
C TYR A 45 -4.86 15.05 0.73
N VAL A 46 -5.64 14.84 -0.33
CA VAL A 46 -6.94 15.48 -0.51
C VAL A 46 -7.92 15.05 0.60
N ALA A 47 -7.90 13.80 1.02
CA ALA A 47 -8.74 13.31 2.11
C ALA A 47 -8.44 14.00 3.45
N LEU A 48 -7.16 14.28 3.76
CA LEU A 48 -6.73 14.96 4.98
C LEU A 48 -7.12 16.45 5.01
N HIS A 49 -7.09 17.12 3.86
CA HIS A 49 -7.39 18.56 3.76
C HIS A 49 -8.88 18.86 3.56
N THR A 50 -9.68 17.86 3.20
CA THR A 50 -11.12 18.02 2.97
C THR A 50 -11.91 17.69 4.24
N LYS A 51 -13.12 18.25 4.37
CA LYS A 51 -14.04 17.96 5.49
C LYS A 51 -15.32 17.29 5.00
N GLY A 52 -15.97 16.54 5.89
CA GLY A 52 -17.28 15.93 5.63
C GLY A 52 -17.22 14.70 4.73
N ILE A 53 -18.27 14.50 3.91
CA ILE A 53 -18.46 13.28 3.10
C ILE A 53 -17.39 13.15 2.02
N THR A 54 -16.95 14.26 1.42
CA THR A 54 -15.90 14.25 0.40
C THR A 54 -14.59 13.68 0.93
N SER A 55 -14.21 14.01 2.17
CA SER A 55 -13.04 13.42 2.85
C SER A 55 -13.16 11.90 2.94
N LEU A 56 -14.35 11.38 3.31
CA LEU A 56 -14.59 9.93 3.42
C LEU A 56 -14.43 9.20 2.08
N ILE A 57 -14.89 9.82 0.98
CA ILE A 57 -14.79 9.24 -0.36
C ILE A 57 -13.32 9.13 -0.78
N PHE A 58 -12.56 10.22 -0.65
CA PHE A 58 -11.13 10.22 -0.97
C PHE A 58 -10.32 9.30 -0.06
N LEU A 59 -10.66 9.24 1.23
CA LEU A 59 -10.05 8.32 2.20
C LEU A 59 -10.30 6.86 1.81
N PHE A 60 -11.53 6.54 1.41
CA PHE A 60 -11.92 5.21 0.95
C PHE A 60 -11.11 4.81 -0.29
N PHE A 61 -11.15 5.60 -1.36
CA PHE A 61 -10.43 5.28 -2.59
C PHE A 61 -8.91 5.28 -2.39
N GLY A 62 -8.38 6.25 -1.63
CA GLY A 62 -6.96 6.32 -1.31
C GLY A 62 -6.49 5.08 -0.57
N ASN A 63 -7.27 4.60 0.41
CA ASN A 63 -6.92 3.39 1.15
C ASN A 63 -7.12 2.10 0.34
N VAL A 64 -8.13 2.03 -0.54
CA VAL A 64 -8.29 0.91 -1.48
C VAL A 64 -7.03 0.78 -2.34
N VAL A 65 -6.62 1.89 -2.97
CA VAL A 65 -5.45 1.93 -3.87
C VAL A 65 -4.16 1.61 -3.13
N LEU A 66 -3.98 2.17 -1.92
CA LEU A 66 -2.82 1.91 -1.09
C LEU A 66 -2.77 0.44 -0.62
N SER A 67 -3.89 -0.09 -0.13
CA SER A 67 -3.94 -1.46 0.40
C SER A 67 -3.73 -2.52 -0.69
N SER A 68 -4.07 -2.22 -1.95
CA SER A 68 -3.72 -3.09 -3.07
C SER A 68 -2.21 -3.32 -3.19
N SER A 69 -1.35 -2.37 -2.79
CA SER A 69 0.11 -2.55 -2.85
C SER A 69 0.61 -3.66 -1.93
N ILE A 70 -0.14 -3.99 -0.87
CA ILE A 70 0.22 -5.06 0.08
C ILE A 70 0.22 -6.41 -0.63
N THR A 71 -0.88 -6.75 -1.29
CA THR A 71 -1.02 -8.01 -2.04
C THR A 71 -0.02 -8.08 -3.19
N LEU A 72 0.17 -6.98 -3.93
CA LEU A 72 1.09 -6.92 -5.06
C LEU A 72 2.54 -7.20 -4.65
N ASN A 73 3.00 -6.64 -3.52
CA ASN A 73 4.34 -6.90 -2.98
C ASN A 73 4.52 -8.37 -2.58
N ILE A 74 3.52 -8.97 -1.93
CA ILE A 74 3.57 -10.38 -1.52
C ILE A 74 3.68 -11.29 -2.74
N ILE A 75 2.82 -11.09 -3.75
CA ILE A 75 2.82 -11.91 -4.97
C ILE A 75 4.14 -11.75 -5.71
N TRP A 76 4.64 -10.52 -5.83
CA TRP A 76 5.92 -10.26 -6.49
C TRP A 76 7.08 -10.96 -5.77
N ALA A 77 7.12 -10.90 -4.44
CA ALA A 77 8.12 -11.61 -3.64
C ALA A 77 8.03 -13.14 -3.78
N GLN A 78 6.82 -13.70 -3.82
CA GLN A 78 6.60 -15.12 -4.05
C GLN A 78 7.13 -15.56 -5.43
N ILE A 79 6.93 -14.73 -6.45
CA ILE A 79 7.44 -15.02 -7.80
C ILE A 79 8.98 -14.98 -7.85
N MET A 80 9.61 -14.04 -7.13
CA MET A 80 11.09 -14.00 -7.03
C MET A 80 11.66 -15.21 -6.30
N LEU A 81 10.99 -15.67 -5.25
CA LEU A 81 11.41 -16.79 -4.39
C LEU A 81 10.63 -18.07 -4.72
N ARG A 82 10.50 -18.39 -6.02
CA ARG A 82 9.84 -19.61 -6.48
C ARG A 82 10.44 -20.86 -5.83
N GLY A 83 9.57 -21.78 -5.43
CA GLY A 83 9.93 -22.95 -4.61
C GLY A 83 10.04 -22.67 -3.11
N HIS A 84 10.01 -21.41 -2.69
CA HIS A 84 10.07 -20.96 -1.29
C HIS A 84 9.00 -19.91 -0.98
N GLU A 85 7.83 -20.02 -1.62
CA GLU A 85 6.73 -19.04 -1.55
C GLU A 85 6.23 -18.81 -0.12
N ASN A 86 6.23 -19.87 0.70
CA ASN A 86 5.86 -19.78 2.12
C ASN A 86 6.82 -18.89 2.90
N ILE A 87 8.13 -18.95 2.60
CA ILE A 87 9.15 -18.11 3.23
C ILE A 87 8.99 -16.67 2.76
N ALA A 88 8.74 -16.46 1.46
CA ALA A 88 8.51 -15.13 0.90
C ALA A 88 7.31 -14.43 1.56
N SER A 89 6.17 -15.12 1.65
CA SER A 89 4.93 -14.59 2.24
C SER A 89 5.09 -14.33 3.74
N SER A 90 5.65 -15.28 4.49
CA SER A 90 5.87 -15.11 5.93
C SER A 90 6.90 -14.01 6.24
N PHE A 91 7.93 -13.82 5.41
CA PHE A 91 8.84 -12.69 5.54
C PHE A 91 8.15 -11.36 5.22
N MET A 92 7.41 -11.28 4.11
CA MET A 92 6.67 -10.08 3.71
C MET A 92 5.62 -9.68 4.76
N MET A 93 4.89 -10.65 5.31
CA MET A 93 3.91 -10.38 6.37
C MET A 93 4.56 -10.16 7.74
N GLY A 94 5.62 -10.89 8.09
CA GLY A 94 6.25 -10.80 9.41
C GLY A 94 7.20 -9.61 9.54
N ALA A 95 8.24 -9.57 8.71
CA ALA A 95 9.28 -8.54 8.80
C ALA A 95 8.73 -7.15 8.48
N SER A 96 7.93 -7.01 7.41
CA SER A 96 7.41 -5.70 7.02
C SER A 96 6.44 -5.12 8.06
N TRP A 97 5.52 -5.94 8.60
CA TRP A 97 4.62 -5.47 9.66
C TRP A 97 5.35 -5.24 10.98
N GLY A 98 6.37 -6.05 11.29
CA GLY A 98 7.23 -5.83 12.46
C GLY A 98 7.96 -4.49 12.40
N VAL A 99 8.60 -4.19 11.26
CA VAL A 99 9.25 -2.90 11.01
C VAL A 99 8.22 -1.77 11.04
N GLY A 100 7.05 -1.94 10.41
CA GLY A 100 5.97 -0.96 10.45
C GLY A 100 5.47 -0.68 11.88
N GLY A 101 5.36 -1.71 12.71
CA GLY A 101 5.00 -1.58 14.13
C GLY A 101 6.04 -0.81 14.95
N LEU A 102 7.34 -1.05 14.71
CA LEU A 102 8.41 -0.28 15.35
C LEU A 102 8.42 1.18 14.90
N LEU A 103 8.23 1.43 13.59
CA LEU A 103 8.14 2.78 13.04
C LEU A 103 6.93 3.55 13.57
N ASN A 104 5.81 2.87 13.87
CA ASN A 104 4.65 3.51 14.49
C ASN A 104 4.94 4.17 15.84
N LEU A 105 5.89 3.63 16.62
CA LEU A 105 6.31 4.27 17.88
C LEU A 105 6.98 5.63 17.62
N ILE A 106 7.83 5.70 16.59
CA ILE A 106 8.49 6.95 16.17
C ILE A 106 7.45 7.93 15.63
N VAL A 107 6.51 7.46 14.79
CA VAL A 107 5.41 8.28 14.27
C VAL A 107 4.54 8.83 15.41
N GLY A 108 4.22 8.01 16.40
CA GLY A 108 3.48 8.43 17.59
C GLY A 108 4.21 9.52 18.38
N ALA A 109 5.50 9.31 18.66
CA ALA A 109 6.33 10.31 19.35
C ALA A 109 6.45 11.63 18.57
N LEU A 110 6.55 11.56 17.23
CA LEU A 110 6.50 12.74 16.38
C LEU A 110 5.12 13.42 16.43
N GLY A 111 4.04 12.64 16.48
CA GLY A 111 2.66 13.11 16.58
C GLY A 111 2.40 13.85 17.89
N ASP A 112 2.97 13.37 19.00
CA ASP A 112 2.86 14.03 20.30
C ASP A 112 3.66 15.34 20.36
N LYS A 113 4.80 15.40 19.66
CA LYS A 113 5.67 16.60 19.66
C LYS A 113 5.25 17.69 18.67
N TYR A 114 4.87 17.31 17.45
CA TYR A 114 4.59 18.24 16.35
C TYR A 114 3.11 18.31 15.98
N GLY A 115 2.27 17.45 16.55
CA GLY A 115 0.86 17.35 16.23
C GLY A 115 0.59 16.35 15.10
N LEU A 116 -0.48 15.58 15.27
CA LEU A 116 -0.90 14.53 14.34
C LEU A 116 -1.13 15.02 12.89
N PRO A 117 -1.73 16.20 12.61
CA PRO A 117 -1.95 16.64 11.23
C PRO A 117 -0.66 16.80 10.42
N ILE A 118 0.37 17.43 10.99
CA ILE A 118 1.65 17.68 10.31
C ILE A 118 2.38 16.36 10.01
N VAL A 119 2.33 15.41 10.95
CA VAL A 119 2.98 14.11 10.79
C VAL A 119 2.27 13.27 9.73
N LEU A 120 0.93 13.29 9.72
CA LEU A 120 0.15 12.58 8.71
C LEU A 120 0.36 13.17 7.31
N ASP A 121 0.42 14.51 7.17
CA ASP A 121 0.73 15.15 5.89
C ASP A 121 2.08 14.69 5.34
N GLY A 122 3.11 14.59 6.18
CA GLY A 122 4.41 14.05 5.79
C GLY A 122 4.36 12.56 5.40
N LEU A 123 3.63 11.74 6.19
CA LEU A 123 3.52 10.30 5.96
C LEU A 123 2.82 9.94 4.66
N VAL A 124 1.85 10.75 4.23
CA VAL A 124 1.13 10.53 2.96
C VAL A 124 2.07 10.55 1.76
N PHE A 125 3.20 11.26 1.82
CA PHE A 125 4.20 11.29 0.74
C PHE A 125 5.22 10.14 0.80
N VAL A 126 5.26 9.34 1.87
CA VAL A 126 6.21 8.22 1.98
C VAL A 126 6.07 7.20 0.83
N PRO A 127 4.86 6.76 0.44
CA PRO A 127 4.71 5.86 -0.71
C PRO A 127 5.23 6.48 -2.01
N LEU A 128 5.10 7.80 -2.17
CA LEU A 128 5.63 8.52 -3.33
C LEU A 128 7.16 8.52 -3.35
N ILE A 129 7.79 8.74 -2.19
CA ILE A 129 9.26 8.71 -2.02
C ILE A 129 9.81 7.31 -2.26
N VAL A 130 9.05 6.27 -1.91
CA VAL A 130 9.44 4.86 -2.10
C VAL A 130 9.19 4.39 -3.53
N SER A 131 8.27 5.02 -4.27
CA SER A 131 7.93 4.63 -5.66
C SER A 131 9.13 4.48 -6.61
N PRO A 132 10.21 5.30 -6.55
CA PRO A 132 11.37 5.12 -7.40
C PRO A 132 12.14 3.83 -7.11
N LEU A 133 12.06 3.29 -5.89
CA LEU A 133 12.69 2.00 -5.57
C LEU A 133 12.11 0.87 -6.40
N VAL A 134 10.83 0.95 -6.80
CA VAL A 134 10.18 -0.06 -7.65
C VAL A 134 10.83 -0.17 -9.02
N PHE A 135 11.51 0.88 -9.52
CA PHE A 135 12.28 0.77 -10.77
C PHE A 135 13.52 -0.13 -10.64
N PHE A 136 14.12 -0.24 -9.46
CA PHE A 136 15.18 -1.21 -9.22
C PHE A 136 14.65 -2.64 -9.24
N LEU A 137 13.42 -2.84 -8.76
CA LEU A 137 12.71 -4.13 -8.81
C LEU A 137 12.41 -4.54 -10.27
N ARG A 138 12.11 -3.59 -11.16
CA ARG A 138 11.86 -3.82 -12.60
C ARG A 138 13.01 -4.47 -13.36
N SER A 139 14.24 -4.42 -12.83
CA SER A 139 15.41 -5.02 -13.49
C SER A 139 15.49 -6.54 -13.34
N GLN A 140 14.57 -7.16 -12.59
CA GLN A 140 14.47 -8.63 -12.43
C GLN A 140 13.26 -9.18 -13.22
N PRO A 141 13.36 -10.37 -13.81
CA PRO A 141 13.00 -10.65 -15.21
C PRO A 141 11.50 -10.60 -15.54
N ASP A 142 11.25 -10.35 -16.83
CA ASP A 142 9.97 -10.33 -17.52
C ASP A 142 9.22 -11.67 -17.41
N LEU A 143 7.97 -11.63 -16.95
CA LEU A 143 7.09 -12.79 -16.75
C LEU A 143 6.09 -12.97 -17.90
N SER A 144 6.27 -12.26 -19.02
CA SER A 144 5.38 -12.33 -20.18
C SER A 144 5.36 -13.69 -20.91
N ASN A 145 6.24 -14.63 -20.55
CA ASN A 145 6.46 -15.89 -21.30
C ASN A 145 6.09 -17.18 -20.55
N GLN A 146 5.23 -17.16 -19.53
CA GLN A 146 4.88 -18.39 -18.80
C GLN A 146 3.38 -18.65 -18.64
N GLN A 147 2.57 -18.25 -19.62
CA GLN A 147 1.20 -18.77 -19.81
C GLN A 147 1.13 -19.92 -20.85
N SER A 148 2.27 -20.48 -21.26
CA SER A 148 2.33 -21.66 -22.10
C SER A 148 3.03 -22.79 -21.35
N ASP A 149 2.29 -23.49 -20.49
CA ASP A 149 2.48 -24.90 -20.16
C ASP A 149 1.14 -25.46 -19.64
#